data_AF-A0A6P0G9Q0-F1
#
_entry.id   AF-A0A6P0G9Q0-F1
#
_cell.length_a   1.000
_cell.length_b   1.000
_cell.length_c   1.000
_cell.angle_alpha   90.00
_cell.angle_beta   90.00
_cell.angle_gamma   90.00
#
_symmetry.space_group_name_H-M   'P 1'
#
loop_
_entity.id
_entity.type
_entity.pdbx_description
1 polymer ?
#
loop_
_entity_poly.entity_id
_entity_poly.type
_entity_poly.pdbx_seq_one_letter_code
_entity_poly.pdbx_strand_id
1 'polypeptide(L)' 'MDITTVNDRHLYRARVVIQDPADQSRRLDLNERIVRFGPAGWLTVTTALTGSAGIEVYPTSHVLAVTDLREAGQLGDGG' A
#
# COMPACT_ATOMS: atom_id res chain seq x y z
N MET A 1 -15.61 -6.85 -15.65
CA MET A 1 -15.55 -6.24 -14.31
C MET A 1 -14.28 -5.43 -14.29
N ASP A 2 -14.42 -4.11 -14.49
CA ASP A 2 -13.30 -3.17 -14.59
C ASP A 2 -12.76 -2.89 -13.18
N ILE A 3 -11.57 -3.41 -12.87
CA ILE A 3 -10.80 -2.93 -11.72
C ILE A 3 -10.38 -1.52 -12.08
N THR A 4 -11.00 -0.55 -11.41
CA THR A 4 -10.72 0.87 -11.52
C THR A 4 -9.22 1.08 -11.58
N THR A 5 -8.76 1.75 -12.63
CA THR A 5 -7.41 2.32 -12.73
C THR A 5 -7.21 3.29 -11.58
N VAL A 6 -6.91 2.76 -10.39
CA VAL A 6 -6.28 3.54 -9.34
C VAL A 6 -4.97 3.97 -9.96
N ASN A 7 -4.89 5.24 -10.33
CA ASN A 7 -3.74 5.81 -11.01
C ASN A 7 -2.47 5.35 -10.29
N ASP A 8 -1.60 4.62 -10.98
CA ASP A 8 -0.32 4.08 -10.46
C ASP A 8 0.58 5.17 -9.85
N ARG A 9 0.22 6.44 -10.07
CA ARG A 9 0.91 7.64 -9.58
C ARG A 9 0.44 8.16 -8.21
N HIS A 10 -0.68 7.68 -7.67
CA HIS A 10 -1.25 8.22 -6.43
C HIS A 10 -0.85 7.38 -5.21
N LEU A 11 -0.42 8.07 -4.17
CA LEU A 11 -0.02 7.50 -2.90
C LEU A 11 -1.14 7.74 -1.89
N TYR A 12 -1.54 6.68 -1.19
CA TYR A 12 -2.60 6.74 -0.21
C TYR A 12 -2.06 6.36 1.15
N ARG A 13 -2.39 7.12 2.19
CA ARG A 13 -2.22 6.66 3.55
C ARG A 13 -3.38 5.74 3.89
N ALA A 14 -3.08 4.54 4.35
CA ALA A 14 -4.09 3.54 4.67
C ALA A 14 -3.62 2.64 5.81
N ARG A 15 -4.60 1.95 6.40
CA ARG A 15 -4.36 0.78 7.23
C ARG A 15 -4.41 -0.46 6.34
N VAL A 16 -3.32 -1.21 6.31
CA VAL A 16 -3.18 -2.42 5.50
C VAL A 16 -3.15 -3.62 6.42
N VAL A 17 -4.01 -4.59 6.15
CA VAL A 17 -3.94 -5.90 6.79
C VAL A 17 -3.44 -6.89 5.75
N ILE A 18 -2.30 -7.51 6.02
CA ILE A 18 -1.73 -8.56 5.17
C ILE A 18 -1.72 -9.88 5.91
N GLN A 19 -1.76 -10.97 5.15
CA GLN A 19 -1.47 -12.30 5.62
C GLN A 19 0.05 -12.44 5.74
N ASP A 20 0.51 -12.99 6.87
CA ASP A 20 1.92 -13.22 7.08
C ASP A 20 2.43 -14.30 6.10
N PRO A 21 3.49 -14.03 5.32
CA PRO A 21 3.97 -14.97 4.33
C PRO A 21 4.68 -16.20 4.95
N ALA A 22 5.17 -16.09 6.19
CA ALA A 22 5.76 -17.20 6.92
C ALA A 22 4.69 -18.04 7.65
N ASP A 23 3.55 -17.44 8.00
CA ASP A 23 2.44 -18.10 8.68
C ASP A 23 1.08 -17.58 8.20
N GLN A 24 0.42 -18.34 7.32
CA GLN A 24 -0.86 -17.94 6.74
C GLN A 24 -2.01 -17.86 7.77
N SER A 25 -1.84 -18.40 8.98
CA SER A 25 -2.83 -18.24 10.05
C SER A 25 -2.69 -16.89 10.76
N ARG A 26 -1.56 -16.19 10.56
CA ARG A 26 -1.27 -14.89 11.14
C ARG A 26 -1.54 -13.76 10.17
N ARG A 27 -1.92 -12.62 10.75
CA ARG A 27 -2.20 -11.38 10.02
C ARG A 27 -1.34 -10.28 10.61
N LEU A 28 -0.72 -9.48 9.75
CA LEU A 28 0.06 -8.32 10.12
C LEU A 28 -0.76 -7.08 9.83
N ASP A 29 -0.91 -6.25 10.85
CA ASP A 29 -1.70 -5.02 10.79
C ASP A 29 -0.75 -3.82 10.69
N LEU A 30 -0.65 -3.28 9.48
CA LEU A 30 0.25 -2.18 9.14
C LEU A 30 -0.55 -0.88 9.15
N ASN A 31 -0.53 -0.20 10.29
CA ASN A 31 -1.24 1.07 10.49
C ASN A 31 -0.47 2.26 9.89
N GLU A 32 -1.22 3.24 9.41
CA GLU A 32 -0.71 4.53 8.92
C GLU A 32 0.36 4.40 7.83
N ARG A 33 0.28 3.35 7.00
CA ARG A 33 1.23 3.13 5.91
C ARG A 33 0.83 3.87 4.66
N ILE A 34 1.83 4.24 3.88
CA ILE A 34 1.61 4.80 2.56
C ILE A 34 1.62 3.64 1.57
N VAL A 35 0.52 3.48 0.85
CA VAL A 35 0.33 2.44 -0.15
C VAL A 35 0.30 3.02 -1.55
N ARG A 36 0.87 2.26 -2.48
CA ARG A 36 0.72 2.47 -3.91
C ARG A 36 0.19 1.18 -4.51
N PHE A 37 -0.91 1.30 -5.23
CA PHE A 37 -1.45 0.20 -6.02
C PHE A 37 -0.62 0.13 -7.31
N GLY A 38 0.28 -0.84 -7.37
CA GLY A 38 1.17 -1.05 -8.50
C GLY A 38 0.50 -1.83 -9.63
N PRO A 39 1.14 -1.92 -10.80
CA PRO A 39 0.64 -2.75 -11.89
C PRO A 39 0.71 -4.24 -11.52
N ALA A 40 -0.23 -5.01 -12.07
CA ALA A 40 -0.26 -6.48 -12.01
C ALA A 40 -0.29 -7.12 -10.61
N GLY A 41 -1.20 -6.67 -9.74
CA GLY A 41 -1.53 -7.40 -8.50
C GLY A 41 -0.49 -7.26 -7.40
N TRP A 42 0.16 -6.10 -7.33
CA TRP A 42 1.11 -5.76 -6.27
C TRP A 42 0.67 -4.50 -5.52
N LEU A 43 0.88 -4.53 -4.21
CA LEU A 43 0.71 -3.40 -3.31
C LEU A 43 2.08 -3.01 -2.77
N THR A 44 2.56 -1.84 -3.16
CA THR A 44 3.74 -1.25 -2.52
C THR A 44 3.29 -0.59 -1.23
N VAL A 45 3.99 -0.85 -0.14
CA VAL A 45 3.75 -0.30 1.20
C VAL A 45 5.05 0.35 1.67
N THR A 46 4.98 1.60 2.10
CA THR A 46 6.12 2.32 2.67
C THR A 46 5.72 3.02 3.97
N THR A 47 6.68 3.20 4.86
CA THR A 47 6.49 3.94 6.11
C THR A 47 6.58 5.45 5.95
N ALA A 48 7.24 5.94 4.89
CA ALA A 48 7.36 7.36 4.58
C ALA A 48 7.64 7.61 3.10
N LEU A 49 7.41 8.85 2.67
CA LEU A 49 7.70 9.34 1.31
C LEU A 49 9.17 9.72 1.09
N THR A 50 9.99 9.65 2.13
CA THR A 50 11.39 10.05 2.07
C THR A 50 12.25 8.89 1.54
N GLY A 51 13.34 9.20 0.83
CA GLY A 51 14.22 8.19 0.20
C GLY A 51 14.94 7.23 1.15
N SER A 52 14.75 7.37 2.47
CA SER A 52 15.28 6.45 3.48
C SER A 52 14.20 5.57 4.11
N ALA A 53 12.96 5.64 3.63
CA ALA A 53 11.88 4.80 4.11
C ALA A 53 12.04 3.37 3.59
N GLY A 54 11.74 2.39 4.45
CA GLY A 54 11.66 0.99 4.05
C GLY A 54 10.49 0.82 3.08
N ILE A 55 10.80 0.41 1.85
CA ILE A 55 9.81 0.07 0.82
C ILE A 55 9.61 -1.44 0.85
N GLU A 56 8.38 -1.85 1.08
CA GLU A 56 7.96 -3.24 1.07
C GLU A 56 6.94 -3.44 -0.04
N VAL A 57 6.97 -4.60 -0.69
CA VAL A 57 6.04 -4.92 -1.79
C VAL A 57 5.37 -6.24 -1.50
N TYR A 58 4.05 -6.22 -1.50
CA TYR A 58 3.21 -7.36 -1.16
C TYR A 58 2.34 -7.75 -2.35
N PRO A 59 2.23 -9.04 -2.70
CA PRO A 59 1.25 -9.47 -3.70
C PRO A 59 -0.16 -9.23 -3.14
N THR A 60 -1.10 -8.79 -3.99
CA THR A 60 -2.49 -8.54 -3.57
C THR A 60 -3.17 -9.80 -3.04
N SER A 61 -2.71 -11.00 -3.42
CA SER A 61 -3.16 -12.27 -2.86
C SER A 61 -2.91 -12.38 -1.35
N HIS A 62 -1.91 -11.68 -0.81
CA HIS A 62 -1.64 -11.64 0.63
C HIS A 62 -2.31 -10.44 1.31
N VAL A 63 -2.86 -9.50 0.54
CA VAL A 63 -3.55 -8.33 1.10
C VAL A 63 -4.96 -8.74 1.47
N LEU A 64 -5.24 -8.78 2.77
CA LEU A 64 -6.55 -9.15 3.29
C LEU A 64 -7.51 -7.96 3.27
N ALA A 65 -7.01 -6.76 3.61
CA ALA A 65 -7.81 -5.55 3.59
C ALA A 65 -6.93 -4.29 3.46
N VAL A 66 -7.44 -3.29 2.75
CA VAL A 66 -6.92 -1.92 2.77
C VAL A 66 -8.08 -1.02 3.21
N THR A 67 -7.93 -0.35 4.35
CA THR A 67 -8.99 0.45 4.98
C THR A 67 -8.46 1.82 5.38
N ASP A 68 -9.37 2.75 5.69
CA ASP A 68 -9.04 4.14 6.03
C ASP A 68 -8.12 4.81 4.99
N LEU A 69 -8.45 4.62 3.70
CA LEU A 69 -7.73 5.24 2.59
C LEU A 69 -7.90 6.76 2.63
N ARG A 70 -6.79 7.47 2.80
CA ARG A 70 -6.64 8.92 2.73
C ARG A 70 -5.59 9.23 1.68
N GLU A 71 -5.74 10.29 0.90
CA GLU A 71 -4.65 10.73 0.02
C GLU A 71 -3.45 11.17 0.87
N ALA A 72 -2.27 10.60 0.60
CA ALA A 72 -1.03 10.98 1.29
C ALA A 72 -0.33 12.18 0.62
N GLY A 73 -0.91 12.71 -0.47
CA GLY A 73 -0.30 13.70 -1.34
C GLY A 73 0.45 13.05 -2.51
N GLN A 74 0.63 13.83 -3.58
CA GLN A 74 1.47 13.45 -4.71
C GLN A 74 2.93 13.78 -4.36
N LEU A 75 3.87 12.88 -4.67
CA LEU A 75 5.30 13.22 -4.60
C LEU A 75 5.58 14.26 -5.69
N GLY A 76 5.37 15.55 -5.40
CA GLY A 76 5.58 16.63 -6.34
C GLY A 76 4.59 17.80 -6.33
N ASP A 77 3.93 18.12 -5.22
CA ASP A 77 3.31 19.45 -5.06
C ASP A 77 4.03 20.23 -3.95
N GLY A 78 5.18 20.79 -4.35
CA GLY A 78 5.87 21.85 -3.65
C GLY A 78 6.10 22.96 -4.66
N GLY A 79 5.14 23.88 -4.77
CA GLY A 79 5.32 25.17 -5.44
C GLY A 79 6.25 26.09 -4.65
#